data_AF-A0A323TM47-F1
#
_entry.id   AF-A0A323TM47-F1
#
_cell.length_a   1.000
_cell.length_b   1.000
_cell.length_c   1.000
_cell.angle_alpha   90.00
_cell.angle_beta   90.00
_cell.angle_gamma   90.00
#
_symmetry.space_group_name_H-M   'P 1'
#
loop_
_entity.id
_entity.type
_entity.pdbx_description
1 polymer ?
#
loop_
_entity_poly.entity_id
_entity_poly.type
_entity_poly.pdbx_seq_one_letter_code
_entity_poly.pdbx_strand_id
1 'polypeptide(L)' 'MDFITGLILAIGIIAAWVIGFILPYRKGQDDEEIGEKTLYIYRGLGVACLIAAFLIAQWILSIG' A
#
# COMPACT_ATOMS: atom_id res chain seq x y z
N MET A 1 9.16 -11.30 17.97
CA MET A 1 9.43 -10.29 16.92
C MET A 1 8.70 -10.67 15.64
N ASP A 2 8.86 -11.90 15.16
CA ASP A 2 8.33 -12.41 13.89
C ASP A 2 6.82 -12.24 13.69
N PHE A 3 6.00 -12.47 14.72
CA PHE A 3 4.54 -12.29 14.62
C PHE A 3 4.15 -10.83 14.35
N ILE A 4 4.81 -9.87 15.01
CA ILE A 4 4.55 -8.43 14.84
C ILE A 4 5.00 -7.99 13.44
N THR A 5 6.17 -8.45 13.01
CA THR A 5 6.69 -8.23 11.65
C THR A 5 5.71 -8.74 10.58
N GLY A 6 5.21 -9.97 10.76
CA GLY A 6 4.21 -10.56 9.86
C GLY A 6 2.91 -9.75 9.79
N LEU A 7 2.44 -9.25 10.93
CA LEU A 7 1.26 -8.39 11.00
C LEU A 7 1.46 -7.07 10.22
N ILE A 8 2.63 -6.43 10.38
CA ILE A 8 2.96 -5.17 9.69
C ILE A 8 3.00 -5.37 8.18
N LEU A 9 3.61 -6.47 7.71
CA LEU A 9 3.64 -6.79 6.28
C LEU A 9 2.25 -7.08 5.73
N ALA A 10 1.41 -7.81 6.48
CA ALA A 10 0.02 -8.06 6.08
C ALA A 10 -0.79 -6.75 5.95
N ILE A 11 -0.64 -5.83 6.90
CA ILE A 11 -1.27 -4.50 6.85
C ILE A 11 -0.75 -3.71 5.63
N GLY A 12 0.55 -3.74 5.37
CA GLY A 12 1.16 -3.08 4.21
C GLY A 12 0.61 -3.59 2.88
N ILE A 13 0.43 -4.90 2.74
CA ILE A 13 -0.17 -5.53 1.55
C ILE A 13 -1.62 -5.09 1.37
N ILE A 14 -2.42 -5.12 2.44
CA ILE A 14 -3.83 -4.69 2.41
C ILE A 14 -3.92 -3.22 2.02
N ALA A 15 -3.10 -2.36 2.62
CA ALA A 15 -3.05 -0.94 2.31
C ALA A 15 -2.68 -0.69 0.84
N ALA A 16 -1.68 -1.40 0.31
CA ALA A 16 -1.30 -1.28 -1.09
C ALA A 16 -2.39 -1.74 -2.06
N TRP A 17 -3.12 -2.80 -1.70
CA TRP A 17 -4.29 -3.24 -2.48
C TRP A 17 -5.40 -2.20 -2.47
N VAL A 18 -5.75 -1.67 -1.29
CA VAL A 18 -6.81 -0.68 -1.13
C VAL A 18 -6.45 0.60 -1.87
N ILE A 19 -5.24 1.12 -1.68
CA ILE A 19 -4.82 2.40 -2.25
C ILE A 19 -4.50 2.27 -3.74
N GLY A 20 -3.81 1.21 -4.15
CA GLY A 20 -3.35 1.01 -5.52
C GLY A 20 -4.43 0.53 -6.49
N PHE A 21 -5.48 -0.14 -6.00
CA PHE A 21 -6.51 -0.75 -6.85
C PHE A 21 -7.94 -0.35 -6.47
N ILE A 22 -8.33 -0.46 -5.20
CA ILE A 22 -9.74 -0.27 -4.80
C ILE A 22 -10.16 1.20 -4.87
N LEU A 23 -9.35 2.11 -4.32
CA LEU A 23 -9.62 3.55 -4.36
C LEU A 23 -9.70 4.11 -5.79
N PRO A 24 -8.73 3.85 -6.70
CA PRO A 24 -8.85 4.32 -8.07
C PRO A 24 -10.02 3.64 -8.78
N TYR A 25 -10.28 2.35 -8.55
CA TYR A 25 -11.44 1.68 -9.17
C TYR A 25 -12.77 2.33 -8.76
N ARG A 26 -12.98 2.57 -7.47
CA ARG A 26 -14.20 3.22 -6.96
C ARG A 26 -14.34 4.64 -7.52
N LYS A 27 -13.25 5.40 -7.51
CA LYS A 27 -13.26 6.76 -8.05
C LYS A 27 -13.56 6.79 -9.56
N GLY A 28 -13.23 5.73 -10.30
CA GLY A 28 -13.51 5.64 -11.73
C GLY A 28 -14.91 5.15 -12.06
N GLN A 29 -15.66 4.70 -11.04
CA GLN A 29 -17.11 4.50 -11.16
C GLN A 29 -17.88 5.78 -10.87
N ASP A 30 -17.36 6.63 -9.97
CA ASP A 30 -18.01 7.89 -9.57
C ASP A 30 -17.69 9.05 -10.54
N ASP A 31 -16.46 9.12 -11.08
CA ASP A 31 -16.02 10.11 -12.09
C ASP A 31 -15.87 9.42 -13.46
N GLU A 32 -16.49 9.97 -14.51
CA GLU A 32 -16.64 9.35 -15.85
C GLU A 32 -15.32 9.17 -16.64
N GLU A 33 -14.16 9.59 -16.12
CA GLU A 33 -12.85 9.21 -16.64
C GLU A 33 -11.76 9.56 -15.61
N ILE A 34 -11.11 8.56 -15.01
CA ILE A 34 -9.89 8.82 -14.23
C ILE A 34 -8.75 9.06 -15.22
N GLY A 35 -8.25 10.29 -15.25
CA GLY A 35 -7.01 10.60 -15.97
C GLY A 35 -5.82 9.75 -15.50
N GLU A 36 -5.05 9.21 -16.44
CA GLU A 36 -3.96 8.26 -16.19
C GLU A 36 -2.99 8.71 -15.07
N LYS A 37 -2.69 10.01 -14.99
CA LYS A 37 -1.83 10.60 -13.94
C LYS A 37 -2.33 10.26 -12.54
N THR A 38 -3.63 10.37 -12.31
CA THR A 38 -4.25 10.08 -11.01
C THR A 38 -4.10 8.60 -10.68
N LEU A 39 -4.26 7.72 -11.68
CA LEU A 39 -4.13 6.28 -11.52
C LEU A 39 -2.68 5.88 -11.17
N TYR A 40 -1.68 6.53 -11.77
CA TYR A 40 -0.28 6.37 -11.41
C TYR A 40 0.04 6.85 -9.99
N ILE A 41 -0.58 7.95 -9.53
CA ILE A 41 -0.41 8.43 -8.15
C ILE A 41 -0.92 7.38 -7.15
N TYR A 42 -2.12 6.84 -7.36
CA TYR A 42 -2.67 5.80 -6.49
C TYR A 42 -1.79 4.54 -6.44
N ARG A 43 -1.31 4.08 -7.61
CA ARG A 43 -0.37 2.95 -7.69
C ARG A 43 0.95 3.24 -6.98
N GLY A 44 1.51 4.44 -7.18
CA GLY A 44 2.73 4.89 -6.52
C GLY A 44 2.60 4.95 -5.00
N LEU A 45 1.46 5.45 -4.50
CA LEU A 45 1.15 5.47 -3.07
C LEU A 45 1.03 4.04 -2.49
N GLY A 46 0.38 3.13 -3.21
CA GLY A 46 0.30 1.73 -2.81
C GLY A 46 1.68 1.07 -2.69
N VAL A 47 2.58 1.31 -3.65
CA VAL A 47 3.97 0.83 -3.61
C VAL A 47 4.74 1.46 -2.45
N ALA A 48 4.57 2.76 -2.22
CA ALA A 48 5.23 3.46 -1.10
C ALA A 48 4.80 2.87 0.26
N CYS A 49 3.52 2.52 0.43
CA CYS A 49 3.03 1.85 1.64
C CYS A 49 3.70 0.48 1.86
N LEU A 50 3.89 -0.32 0.80
CA LEU A 50 4.59 -1.60 0.88
C LEU A 50 6.06 -1.43 1.28
N ILE A 51 6.76 -0.47 0.66
CA ILE A 51 8.16 -0.17 0.99
C ILE A 51 8.28 0.26 2.45
N ALA A 52 7.40 1.16 2.91
CA ALA A 52 7.41 1.60 4.30
C ALA A 52 7.17 0.43 5.28
N ALA A 53 6.16 -0.41 5.02
CA ALA A 53 5.88 -1.59 5.83
C ALA A 53 7.06 -2.56 5.87
N PHE A 54 7.73 -2.78 4.74
CA PHE A 54 8.93 -3.62 4.66
C PHE A 54 10.09 -3.03 5.46
N LEU A 55 10.37 -1.73 5.34
CA LEU A 55 11.45 -1.08 6.09
C LEU A 55 11.22 -1.13 7.60
N ILE A 56 9.98 -0.93 8.05
CA ILE A 56 9.60 -1.03 9.47
C ILE A 56 9.77 -2.48 9.95
N ALA A 57 9.30 -3.45 9.16
CA ALA A 57 9.47 -4.87 9.45
C ALA A 57 10.96 -5.27 9.59
N GLN A 58 11.81 -4.82 8.66
CA GLN A 58 13.26 -5.05 8.72
C GLN A 58 13.92 -4.37 9.93
N TRP A 59 13.51 -3.14 10.24
CA TRP A 59 14.02 -2.41 11.41
C TRP A 59 13.69 -3.14 12.72
N ILE A 60 12.47 -3.65 12.86
CA ILE A 60 12.05 -4.45 14.03
C ILE A 60 12.90 -5.70 14.14
N LEU A 61 13.05 -6.48 13.06
CA LEU A 61 13.85 -7.71 13.05
C LEU A 61 15.35 -7.47 13.32
N SER A 62 15.86 -6.27 13.01
CA SER A 62 17.26 -5.91 13.25
C SER A 62 17.54 -5.61 14.74
N ILE A 63 16.53 -5.19 15.49
CA ILE A 63 16.71 -4.67 16.87
C ILE A 63 16.44 -5.72 17.95
N GLY A 64 15.74 -6.82 17.67
CA GLY A 64 15.58 -7.89 18.67
C GLY A 64 15.36 -9.25 18.06
#